data_AF-U6GTY2-F1
#
_entry.id   AF-U6GTY2-F1
#
_cell.length_a   1.000
_cell.length_b   1.000
_cell.length_c   1.000
_cell.angle_alpha   90.00
_cell.angle_beta   90.00
_cell.angle_gamma   90.00
#
_symmetry.space_group_name_H-M   'P 1'
#
loop_
_entity.id
_entity.type
_entity.pdbx_description
1 polymer ?
#
loop_
_entity_poly.entity_id
_entity_poly.type
_entity_poly.pdbx_seq_one_letter_code
_entity_poly.pdbx_strand_id
1 'polypeptide(L)'
;MSSSASFLPRAAVSAACFLRPPGYYKRGSLREAPKRWVGGYESLVKAAVRKRVKAKHFCLLPPPREIPVAAAPTPKVLQQVRGVPSVSAAALQHRLRFLLGPEAPLQQQQAKLREGLTPYQAELFMWQRQLTEVRRIYRAQYLQRLAEVTAEEQQKHHLLLQQTRADKRIRREEALQRLLEATKRRALLHERQQIERK
;
A
#
# COMPACT_ATOMS: atom_id res chain seq x y z
N MET A 1 -14.22 -4.91 -25.32
CA MET A 1 -15.63 -4.89 -24.89
C MET A 1 -15.68 -5.32 -23.44
N SER A 2 -15.70 -4.35 -22.52
CA SER A 2 -15.72 -4.59 -21.08
C SER A 2 -17.15 -4.90 -20.64
N SER A 3 -17.40 -6.14 -20.24
CA SER A 3 -18.62 -6.52 -19.54
C SER A 3 -18.67 -5.79 -18.19
N SER A 4 -19.37 -4.66 -18.14
CA SER A 4 -19.79 -4.01 -16.90
C SER A 4 -20.83 -4.91 -16.23
N ALA A 5 -20.35 -5.93 -15.52
CA ALA A 5 -21.18 -6.64 -14.54
C ALA A 5 -21.64 -5.58 -13.53
N SER A 6 -22.89 -5.17 -13.64
CA SER A 6 -23.56 -4.29 -12.70
C SER A 6 -23.55 -4.99 -11.35
N PHE A 7 -22.54 -4.68 -10.54
CA PHE A 7 -22.46 -5.11 -9.15
C PHE A 7 -23.53 -4.33 -8.39
N LEU A 8 -24.79 -4.72 -8.55
CA LEU A 8 -25.82 -4.32 -7.61
C LEU A 8 -25.34 -4.83 -6.26
N PRO A 9 -25.03 -3.95 -5.29
CA PRO A 9 -24.56 -4.40 -4.01
C PRO A 9 -25.58 -5.40 -3.48
N ARG A 10 -25.15 -6.58 -3.02
CA ARG A 10 -26.07 -7.59 -2.45
C ARG A 10 -26.99 -6.98 -1.39
N ALA A 11 -26.51 -5.95 -0.70
CA ALA A 11 -27.26 -5.09 0.21
C ALA A 11 -28.43 -4.31 -0.45
N ALA A 12 -28.24 -3.77 -1.65
CA ALA A 12 -29.29 -3.07 -2.41
C ALA A 12 -30.37 -4.02 -2.93
N VAL A 13 -29.98 -5.21 -3.40
CA VAL A 13 -30.93 -6.27 -3.79
C VAL A 13 -31.72 -6.76 -2.57
N SER A 14 -31.05 -6.92 -1.43
CA SER A 14 -31.69 -7.28 -0.14
C SER A 14 -32.63 -6.17 0.37
N ALA A 15 -32.22 -4.90 0.26
CA ALA A 15 -33.03 -3.74 0.63
C ALA A 15 -34.30 -3.61 -0.24
N ALA A 16 -34.20 -3.87 -1.55
CA ALA A 16 -35.33 -3.84 -2.47
C ALA A 16 -36.41 -4.89 -2.13
N CYS A 17 -36.04 -6.02 -1.51
CA CYS A 17 -36.99 -7.01 -1.02
C CYS A 17 -37.88 -6.50 0.13
N PHE A 18 -37.44 -5.48 0.88
CA PHE A 18 -38.22 -4.86 1.97
C PHE A 18 -39.15 -3.75 1.50
N LEU A 19 -38.91 -3.18 0.32
CA LEU A 19 -39.71 -2.08 -0.26
C LEU A 19 -40.82 -2.57 -1.19
N ARG A 20 -40.73 -3.80 -1.72
CA ARG A 20 -41.77 -4.36 -2.61
C ARG A 20 -42.93 -4.94 -1.80
N PRO A 21 -44.19 -4.55 -2.08
CA PRO A 21 -45.34 -5.22 -1.48
C PRO A 21 -45.34 -6.71 -1.87
N PRO A 22 -45.82 -7.61 -1.00
CA PRO A 22 -45.90 -9.03 -1.33
C PRO A 22 -46.73 -9.23 -2.60
N GLY A 23 -46.25 -10.07 -3.52
CA GLY A 23 -46.97 -10.42 -4.74
C GLY A 23 -48.32 -11.10 -4.45
N TYR A 24 -49.18 -11.20 -5.45
CA TYR A 24 -50.56 -11.71 -5.32
C TYR A 24 -50.65 -13.04 -4.55
N TYR A 25 -49.85 -14.03 -4.92
CA TYR A 25 -49.79 -15.34 -4.24
C TYR A 25 -49.23 -15.28 -2.80
N LYS A 26 -48.27 -14.39 -2.53
CA LYS A 26 -47.79 -14.15 -1.16
C LYS A 26 -48.85 -13.46 -0.31
N ARG A 27 -49.70 -12.61 -0.89
CA ARG A 27 -50.84 -12.01 -0.19
C ARG A 27 -51.91 -13.05 0.15
N GLY A 28 -52.21 -13.98 -0.75
CA GLY A 28 -53.13 -15.10 -0.49
C GLY A 28 -52.64 -15.98 0.67
N SER A 29 -51.40 -16.46 0.60
CA SER A 29 -50.82 -17.30 1.66
C SER A 29 -50.66 -16.59 3.02
N LEU A 30 -50.43 -15.27 3.03
CA LEU A 30 -50.42 -14.47 4.28
C LEU A 30 -51.83 -14.30 4.88
N ARG A 31 -52.89 -14.34 4.07
CA ARG A 31 -54.28 -14.31 4.55
C ARG A 31 -54.69 -15.65 5.15
N GLU A 32 -54.27 -16.74 4.52
CA GLU A 32 -54.62 -18.11 4.94
C GLU A 32 -53.82 -18.59 6.15
N ALA A 33 -52.50 -18.36 6.18
CA ALA A 33 -51.62 -18.89 7.22
C ALA A 33 -50.49 -17.92 7.56
N PRO A 34 -50.79 -16.76 8.19
CA PRO A 34 -49.82 -15.70 8.44
C PRO A 34 -48.62 -16.13 9.30
N LYS A 35 -48.84 -17.04 10.25
CA LYS A 35 -47.82 -17.52 11.20
C LYS A 35 -46.67 -18.28 10.53
N ARG A 36 -46.88 -18.87 9.34
CA ARG A 36 -45.85 -19.60 8.58
C ARG A 36 -44.70 -18.69 8.11
N TRP A 37 -44.98 -17.40 7.90
CA TRP A 37 -44.02 -16.44 7.33
C TRP A 37 -43.48 -15.43 8.35
N VAL A 38 -44.20 -15.25 9.46
CA VAL A 38 -43.85 -14.29 10.53
C VAL A 38 -43.19 -14.97 11.74
N GLY A 39 -43.26 -16.31 11.83
CA GLY A 39 -42.82 -17.06 13.00
C GLY A 39 -43.92 -17.12 14.07
N GLY A 40 -43.89 -18.14 14.92
CA GLY A 40 -44.99 -18.47 15.85
C GLY A 40 -45.31 -17.40 16.92
N TYR A 41 -44.37 -16.49 17.21
CA TYR A 41 -44.44 -15.59 18.37
C TYR A 41 -44.62 -14.11 18.03
N GLU A 42 -44.69 -13.72 16.75
CA GLU A 42 -44.84 -12.32 16.34
C GLU A 42 -46.18 -12.05 15.63
N SER A 43 -46.79 -10.91 15.93
CA SER A 43 -47.95 -10.44 15.17
C SER A 43 -47.53 -9.87 13.83
N LEU A 44 -48.40 -10.00 12.81
CA LEU A 44 -48.17 -9.45 11.46
C LEU A 44 -47.80 -7.96 11.49
N VAL A 45 -48.45 -7.21 12.37
CA VAL A 45 -48.23 -5.77 12.55
C VAL A 45 -46.82 -5.49 13.09
N LYS A 46 -46.39 -6.21 14.15
CA LYS A 46 -45.04 -6.07 14.71
C LYS A 46 -43.96 -6.42 13.67
N ALA A 47 -44.20 -7.47 12.89
CA ALA A 47 -43.29 -7.87 11.82
C ALA A 47 -43.22 -6.83 10.68
N ALA A 48 -44.35 -6.22 10.29
CA ALA A 48 -44.40 -5.16 9.30
C ALA A 48 -43.70 -3.88 9.79
N VAL A 49 -43.93 -3.48 11.04
CA VAL A 49 -43.26 -2.34 11.68
C VAL A 49 -41.76 -2.57 11.74
N ARG A 50 -41.31 -3.76 12.16
CA ARG A 50 -39.88 -4.12 12.16
C ARG A 50 -39.25 -4.04 10.77
N LYS A 51 -39.95 -4.56 9.75
CA LYS A 51 -39.48 -4.46 8.35
C LYS A 51 -39.39 -3.01 7.88
N ARG A 52 -40.36 -2.16 8.25
CA ARG A 52 -40.36 -0.72 7.94
C ARG A 52 -39.25 0.04 8.67
N VAL A 53 -38.97 -0.31 9.94
CA VAL A 53 -37.88 0.26 10.73
C VAL A 53 -36.52 -0.17 10.14
N LYS A 54 -36.35 -1.44 9.79
CA LYS A 54 -35.16 -1.93 9.06
C LYS A 54 -34.99 -1.20 7.73
N ALA A 55 -36.05 -1.06 6.93
CA ALA A 55 -36.02 -0.30 5.69
C ALA A 55 -35.60 1.17 5.93
N LYS A 56 -36.13 1.84 6.96
CA LYS A 56 -35.74 3.21 7.33
C LYS A 56 -34.25 3.31 7.70
N HIS A 57 -33.71 2.34 8.44
CA HIS A 57 -32.28 2.28 8.75
C HIS A 57 -31.43 1.99 7.50
N PHE A 58 -31.95 1.20 6.56
CA PHE A 58 -31.30 0.93 5.28
C PHE A 58 -31.36 2.12 4.30
N CYS A 59 -32.41 2.96 4.37
CA CYS A 59 -32.52 4.19 3.58
C CYS A 59 -31.50 5.26 3.99
N LEU A 60 -30.86 5.14 5.16
CA LEU A 60 -29.82 6.04 5.64
C LEU A 60 -28.40 5.65 5.17
N LEU A 61 -28.26 4.78 4.16
CA LEU A 61 -26.96 4.44 3.58
C LEU A 61 -26.93 4.63 2.04
N PRO A 62 -25.82 5.10 1.46
CA PRO A 62 -24.46 4.80 1.89
C PRO A 62 -24.02 5.56 3.15
N PRO A 63 -23.17 4.95 3.99
CA PRO A 63 -22.58 5.68 5.10
C PRO A 63 -21.90 6.94 4.54
N PRO A 64 -21.86 8.06 5.30
CA PRO A 64 -21.15 9.24 4.84
C PRO A 64 -19.73 8.81 4.47
N ARG A 65 -19.29 9.20 3.26
CA ARG A 65 -17.94 8.88 2.79
C ARG A 65 -16.96 9.49 3.78
N GLU A 66 -16.22 8.66 4.50
CA GLU A 66 -15.10 9.13 5.32
C GLU A 66 -14.07 9.75 4.36
N ILE A 67 -13.92 11.08 4.43
CA ILE A 67 -12.89 11.79 3.67
C ILE A 67 -11.58 11.55 4.42
N PRO A 68 -10.60 10.83 3.85
CA PRO A 68 -9.33 10.62 4.52
C PRO A 68 -8.67 11.98 4.77
N VAL A 69 -8.49 12.33 6.04
CA VAL A 69 -7.74 13.52 6.44
C VAL A 69 -6.26 13.24 6.21
N ALA A 70 -5.55 14.19 5.58
CA ALA A 70 -4.12 14.05 5.34
C ALA A 70 -3.37 13.87 6.67
N ALA A 71 -2.55 12.83 6.75
CA ALA A 71 -1.69 12.62 7.91
C ALA A 71 -0.65 13.74 8.02
N ALA A 72 -0.18 14.00 9.25
CA ALA A 72 0.86 15.00 9.49
C ALA A 72 2.11 14.70 8.65
N PRO A 73 2.79 15.74 8.11
CA PRO A 73 3.96 15.55 7.27
C PRO A 73 5.12 14.98 8.09
N THR A 74 5.43 13.70 7.89
CA THR A 74 6.64 13.08 8.45
C THR A 74 7.84 13.36 7.57
N PRO A 75 9.03 13.63 8.13
CA PRO A 75 10.25 13.79 7.34
C PRO A 75 10.52 12.51 6.54
N LYS A 76 10.61 12.65 5.21
CA LYS A 76 10.83 11.54 4.29
C LYS A 76 12.28 11.09 4.37
N VAL A 77 12.56 10.10 5.20
CA VAL A 77 13.85 9.40 5.19
C VAL A 77 13.81 8.34 4.10
N LEU A 78 14.90 8.21 3.34
CA LEU A 78 15.07 7.13 2.36
C LEU A 78 14.94 5.78 3.08
N GLN A 79 13.90 5.02 2.75
CA GLN A 79 13.67 3.70 3.33
C GLN A 79 14.44 2.63 2.55
N GLN A 80 14.80 1.56 3.26
CA GLN A 80 15.37 0.38 2.62
C GLN A 80 14.34 -0.30 1.72
N VAL A 81 14.84 -0.85 0.62
CA VAL A 81 14.08 -1.52 -0.40
C VAL A 81 13.66 -2.89 0.12
N ARG A 82 12.36 -3.19 0.10
CA ARG A 82 11.83 -4.47 0.58
C ARG A 82 11.71 -5.49 -0.55
N GLY A 83 11.90 -6.77 -0.22
CA GLY A 83 11.65 -7.88 -1.13
C GLY A 83 12.71 -8.03 -2.24
N VAL A 84 13.95 -7.61 -1.97
CA VAL A 84 15.06 -7.79 -2.89
C VAL A 84 15.41 -9.28 -2.97
N PRO A 85 15.47 -9.88 -4.17
CA PRO A 85 15.81 -11.29 -4.30
C PRO A 85 17.29 -11.54 -3.97
N SER A 86 17.57 -12.61 -3.23
CA SER A 86 18.91 -13.03 -2.81
C SER A 86 19.72 -13.76 -3.88
N VAL A 87 19.20 -13.85 -5.11
CA VAL A 87 19.83 -14.58 -6.22
C VAL A 87 21.07 -13.83 -6.70
N SER A 88 22.17 -14.52 -7.00
CA SER A 88 23.36 -13.85 -7.52
C SER A 88 23.12 -13.22 -8.91
N ALA A 89 23.76 -12.09 -9.18
CA ALA A 89 23.66 -11.41 -10.47
C ALA A 89 24.14 -12.31 -11.63
N ALA A 90 25.19 -13.11 -11.39
CA ALA A 90 25.71 -14.08 -12.36
C ALA A 90 24.68 -15.16 -12.71
N ALA A 91 23.95 -15.69 -11.73
CA ALA A 91 22.90 -16.69 -11.98
C ALA A 91 21.73 -16.09 -12.78
N LEU A 92 21.35 -14.84 -12.49
CA LEU A 92 20.33 -14.11 -13.26
C LEU A 92 20.77 -13.87 -14.71
N GLN A 93 22.03 -13.47 -14.93
CA GLN A 93 22.60 -13.28 -16.26
C GLN A 93 22.70 -14.59 -17.04
N HIS A 94 23.15 -15.68 -16.40
CA HIS A 94 23.21 -16.99 -17.02
C HIS A 94 21.82 -17.47 -17.44
N ARG A 95 20.81 -17.32 -16.57
CA ARG A 95 19.43 -17.69 -16.91
C ARG A 95 18.86 -16.83 -18.02
N LEU A 96 19.16 -15.53 -18.02
CA LEU A 96 18.74 -14.62 -19.09
C LEU A 96 19.38 -15.00 -20.43
N ARG A 97 20.69 -15.31 -20.42
CA ARG A 97 21.42 -15.80 -21.60
C ARG A 97 20.82 -17.09 -22.16
N PHE A 98 20.45 -18.01 -21.28
CA PHE A 98 19.74 -19.23 -21.68
C PHE A 98 18.41 -18.91 -22.36
N LEU A 99 17.56 -18.10 -21.71
CA LEU A 99 16.20 -17.79 -22.19
C LEU A 99 16.19 -17.06 -23.53
N LEU A 100 17.19 -16.21 -23.79
CA LEU A 100 17.36 -15.48 -25.05
C LEU A 100 18.24 -16.22 -26.05
N GLY A 101 18.81 -17.36 -25.66
CA GLY A 101 19.75 -18.13 -26.46
C GLY A 101 19.07 -19.17 -27.36
N PRO A 102 19.83 -19.80 -28.26
CA PRO A 102 19.33 -20.84 -29.17
C PRO A 102 18.95 -22.13 -28.45
N GLU A 103 19.38 -22.32 -27.21
CA GLU A 103 19.08 -23.51 -26.40
C GLU A 103 17.62 -23.53 -25.91
N ALA A 104 17.03 -22.36 -25.67
CA ALA A 104 15.66 -22.24 -25.20
C ALA A 104 14.62 -22.81 -26.18
N PRO A 105 14.63 -22.47 -27.50
CA PRO A 105 13.70 -23.08 -28.45
C PRO A 105 13.95 -24.59 -28.63
N LEU A 106 15.20 -25.06 -28.56
CA LEU A 106 15.51 -26.50 -28.61
C LEU A 106 14.89 -27.25 -27.42
N GLN A 107 14.97 -26.68 -26.22
CA GLN A 107 14.31 -27.24 -25.03
C GLN A 107 12.78 -27.25 -25.19
N GLN A 108 12.21 -26.22 -25.83
CA GLN A 108 10.76 -26.16 -26.07
C GLN A 108 10.28 -27.21 -27.05
N GLN A 109 11.05 -27.47 -28.12
CA GLN A 109 10.72 -28.51 -29.10
C GLN A 109 10.75 -29.92 -28.51
N GLN A 110 11.58 -30.15 -27.49
CA GLN A 110 11.67 -31.44 -26.80
C GLN A 110 10.57 -31.65 -25.76
N ALA A 111 9.81 -30.62 -25.39
CA ALA A 111 8.77 -30.72 -24.38
C ALA A 111 7.52 -31.42 -24.95
N LYS A 112 7.03 -32.44 -24.26
CA LYS A 112 5.79 -33.14 -24.65
C LYS A 112 4.60 -32.19 -24.58
N LEU A 113 3.88 -32.06 -25.70
CA LEU A 113 2.61 -31.33 -25.75
C LEU A 113 1.56 -32.03 -24.88
N ARG A 114 0.77 -31.26 -24.12
CA ARG A 114 -0.38 -31.83 -23.43
C ARG A 114 -1.46 -32.19 -24.44
N GLU A 115 -2.12 -33.31 -24.21
CA GLU A 115 -3.25 -33.76 -25.00
C GLU A 115 -4.36 -32.69 -25.04
N GLY A 116 -4.96 -32.49 -26.21
CA GLY A 116 -6.02 -31.50 -26.42
C GLY A 116 -5.56 -30.06 -26.68
N LEU A 117 -4.25 -29.76 -26.65
CA LEU A 117 -3.72 -28.47 -27.10
C LEU A 117 -3.32 -28.52 -28.57
N THR A 118 -3.66 -27.47 -29.31
CA THR A 118 -3.12 -27.28 -30.65
C THR A 118 -1.65 -26.85 -30.57
N PRO A 119 -0.81 -27.19 -31.56
CA PRO A 119 0.60 -26.77 -31.59
C PRO A 119 0.76 -25.25 -31.40
N TYR A 120 -0.09 -24.46 -32.06
CA TYR A 120 -0.11 -23.01 -31.93
C TYR A 120 -0.38 -22.53 -30.49
N GLN A 121 -1.36 -23.13 -29.80
CA GLN A 121 -1.65 -22.77 -28.41
C GLN A 121 -0.48 -23.11 -27.49
N ALA A 122 0.18 -24.22 -27.73
CA ALA A 122 1.35 -24.61 -26.96
C ALA A 122 2.52 -23.63 -27.13
N GLU A 123 2.81 -23.21 -28.37
CA GLU A 123 3.81 -22.17 -28.67
C GLU A 123 3.49 -20.85 -27.96
N LEU A 124 2.23 -20.40 -28.03
CA LEU A 124 1.80 -19.17 -27.37
C LEU A 124 2.00 -19.23 -25.85
N PHE A 125 1.62 -20.33 -25.20
CA PHE A 125 1.81 -20.49 -23.75
C PHE A 125 3.28 -20.57 -23.35
N MET A 126 4.11 -21.23 -24.16
CA MET A 126 5.55 -21.28 -23.97
C MET A 126 6.18 -19.89 -24.08
N TRP A 127 5.79 -19.12 -25.07
CA TRP A 127 6.26 -17.75 -25.24
C TRP A 127 5.83 -16.84 -24.09
N GLN A 128 4.57 -16.91 -23.66
CA GLN A 128 4.07 -16.16 -22.50
C GLN A 128 4.83 -16.50 -21.22
N ARG A 129 5.14 -17.78 -21.00
CA ARG A 129 5.92 -18.23 -19.85
C ARG A 129 7.35 -17.68 -19.91
N GLN A 130 8.05 -17.82 -21.04
CA GLN A 130 9.39 -17.28 -21.23
C GLN A 130 9.42 -15.77 -20.95
N LEU A 131 8.47 -15.03 -21.52
CA LEU A 131 8.40 -13.58 -21.38
C LEU A 131 8.10 -13.17 -19.92
N THR A 132 7.29 -13.96 -19.21
CA THR A 132 7.06 -13.79 -17.76
C THR A 132 8.34 -14.05 -16.95
N GLU A 133 9.10 -15.09 -17.29
CA GLU A 133 10.39 -15.38 -16.65
C GLU A 133 11.42 -14.26 -16.91
N VAL A 134 11.53 -13.77 -18.14
CA VAL A 134 12.39 -12.63 -18.50
C VAL A 134 12.02 -11.38 -17.70
N ARG A 135 10.72 -11.03 -17.61
CA ARG A 135 10.26 -9.91 -16.78
C ARG A 135 10.63 -10.08 -15.30
N ARG A 136 10.53 -11.29 -14.76
CA ARG A 136 10.92 -11.60 -13.37
C ARG A 136 12.42 -11.38 -13.15
N ILE A 137 13.25 -11.80 -14.11
CA ILE A 137 14.71 -11.60 -14.04
C ILE A 137 15.05 -10.11 -14.07
N TYR A 138 14.49 -9.34 -15.01
CA TYR A 138 14.73 -7.91 -15.06
C TYR A 138 14.24 -7.17 -13.81
N ARG A 139 13.08 -7.56 -13.28
CA ARG A 139 12.59 -7.02 -12.00
C ARG A 139 13.57 -7.33 -10.87
N ALA A 140 14.12 -8.54 -10.82
CA ALA A 140 15.10 -8.93 -9.81
C ALA A 140 16.38 -8.10 -9.92
N GLN A 141 16.96 -7.99 -11.11
CA GLN A 141 18.15 -7.17 -11.39
C GLN A 141 17.91 -5.70 -11.02
N TYR A 142 16.76 -5.15 -11.39
CA TYR A 142 16.37 -3.79 -11.03
C TYR A 142 16.30 -3.59 -9.52
N LEU A 143 15.63 -4.50 -8.79
CA LEU A 143 15.51 -4.40 -7.33
C LEU A 143 16.86 -4.53 -6.63
N GLN A 144 17.76 -5.37 -7.14
CA GLN A 144 19.13 -5.49 -6.61
C GLN A 144 19.90 -4.18 -6.81
N ARG A 145 19.91 -3.64 -8.03
CA ARG A 145 20.60 -2.39 -8.32
C ARG A 145 20.01 -1.22 -7.54
N LEU A 146 18.69 -1.18 -7.42
CA LEU A 146 17.99 -0.16 -6.66
C LEU A 146 18.34 -0.27 -5.16
N ALA A 147 18.47 -1.47 -4.61
CA ALA A 147 18.92 -1.68 -3.23
C ALA A 147 20.35 -1.17 -2.99
N GLU A 148 21.28 -1.48 -3.89
CA GLU A 148 22.67 -0.98 -3.85
C GLU A 148 22.71 0.54 -3.81
N VAL A 149 22.06 1.20 -4.78
CA VAL A 149 22.03 2.66 -4.88
C VAL A 149 21.36 3.28 -3.65
N THR A 150 20.27 2.69 -3.14
CA THR A 150 19.65 3.21 -1.91
C THR A 150 20.55 3.10 -0.69
N ALA A 151 21.37 2.04 -0.58
CA ALA A 151 22.31 1.89 0.52
C ALA A 151 23.43 2.93 0.45
N GLU A 152 23.98 3.17 -0.75
CA GLU A 152 24.99 4.22 -0.98
C GLU A 152 24.46 5.61 -0.61
N GLU A 153 23.25 5.95 -1.05
CA GLU A 153 22.63 7.24 -0.74
C GLU A 153 22.29 7.39 0.74
N GLN A 154 21.85 6.31 1.41
CA GLN A 154 21.66 6.31 2.87
C GLN A 154 22.96 6.60 3.61
N GLN A 155 24.07 5.99 3.19
CA GLN A 155 25.39 6.23 3.80
C GLN A 155 25.84 7.69 3.61
N LYS A 156 25.74 8.23 2.39
CA LYS A 156 26.06 9.64 2.10
C LYS A 156 25.23 10.59 2.96
N HIS A 157 23.92 10.35 3.03
CA HIS A 157 23.02 11.15 3.85
C HIS A 157 23.38 11.07 5.34
N HIS A 158 23.72 9.89 5.85
CA HIS A 158 24.16 9.72 7.23
C HIS A 158 25.46 10.48 7.54
N LEU A 159 26.44 10.43 6.65
CA LEU A 159 27.69 11.20 6.79
C LEU A 159 27.43 12.71 6.81
N LEU A 160 26.57 13.20 5.92
CA LEU A 160 26.17 14.61 5.89
C LEU A 160 25.48 15.02 7.20
N LEU A 161 24.62 14.17 7.76
CA LEU A 161 23.99 14.43 9.06
C LEU A 161 25.02 14.47 10.21
N GLN A 162 26.05 13.64 10.16
CA GLN A 162 27.12 13.67 11.17
C GLN A 162 27.94 14.95 11.06
N GLN A 163 28.35 15.33 9.84
CA GLN A 163 29.08 16.58 9.57
C GLN A 163 28.29 17.81 10.04
N THR A 164 27.03 17.91 9.64
CA THR A 164 26.17 19.05 10.04
C THR A 164 25.95 19.12 11.56
N ARG A 165 25.94 17.98 12.27
CA ARG A 165 25.89 17.95 13.74
C ARG A 165 27.21 18.42 14.35
N ALA A 166 28.35 17.99 13.81
CA ALA A 166 29.68 18.42 14.25
C ALA A 166 29.87 19.93 14.05
N ASP A 167 29.54 20.44 12.86
CA ASP A 167 29.62 21.88 12.55
C ASP A 167 28.75 22.72 13.49
N LYS A 168 27.54 22.24 13.80
CA LYS A 168 26.67 22.90 14.78
C LYS A 168 27.26 22.91 16.19
N ARG A 169 27.99 21.87 16.59
CA ARG A 169 28.69 21.84 17.88
C ARG A 169 29.85 22.83 17.91
N ILE A 170 30.70 22.83 16.89
CA ILE A 170 31.82 23.75 16.75
C ILE A 170 31.33 25.21 16.79
N ARG A 171 30.30 25.55 15.99
CA ARG A 171 29.71 26.90 16.00
C ARG A 171 29.17 27.31 17.37
N ARG A 172 28.63 26.37 18.16
CA ARG A 172 28.17 26.63 19.53
C ARG A 172 29.34 26.87 20.48
N GLU A 173 30.39 26.06 20.38
CA GLU A 173 31.61 26.20 21.19
C GLU A 173 32.31 27.54 20.91
N GLU A 174 32.47 27.91 19.64
CA GLU A 174 33.01 29.20 19.23
C GLU A 174 32.17 30.38 19.77
N ALA A 175 30.84 30.27 19.70
CA ALA A 175 29.95 31.31 20.24
C ALA A 175 30.10 31.45 21.76
N LEU A 176 30.22 30.33 22.50
CA LEU A 176 30.46 30.34 23.94
C LEU A 176 31.83 30.94 24.28
N GLN A 177 32.89 30.57 23.54
CA GLN A 177 34.22 31.14 23.72
C GLN A 177 34.21 32.66 23.53
N ARG A 178 33.56 33.15 22.46
CA ARG A 178 33.40 34.60 22.22
C ARG A 178 32.70 35.32 23.38
N LEU A 179 31.67 34.70 23.97
CA LEU A 179 30.97 35.25 25.14
C LEU A 179 31.88 35.27 26.39
N LEU A 180 32.63 34.19 26.64
CA LEU A 180 33.58 34.10 27.75
C LEU A 180 34.72 35.11 27.60
N GLU A 181 35.24 35.32 26.40
CA GLU A 181 36.23 36.35 26.13
C GLU A 181 35.66 37.76 26.36
N ALA A 182 34.44 38.02 25.89
CA ALA A 182 33.78 39.31 26.09
C ALA A 182 33.54 39.61 27.59
N THR A 183 33.14 38.61 28.37
CA THR A 183 32.95 38.76 29.82
C THR A 183 34.28 38.99 30.55
N LYS A 184 35.34 38.24 30.20
CA LYS A 184 36.71 38.48 30.72
C LYS A 184 37.18 39.91 30.42
N ARG A 185 37.01 40.39 29.18
CA ARG A 185 37.37 41.76 28.79
C ARG A 185 36.62 42.80 29.62
N ARG A 186 35.32 42.62 29.86
CA ARG A 186 34.52 43.53 30.69
C ARG A 186 35.02 43.55 32.14
N ALA A 187 35.35 42.39 32.71
CA ALA A 187 35.89 42.30 34.07
C ALA A 187 37.23 43.05 34.20
N LEU A 188 38.15 42.82 33.27
CA LEU A 188 39.44 43.53 33.23
C LEU A 188 39.28 45.05 33.11
N LEU A 189 38.35 45.52 32.27
CA LEU A 189 38.07 46.95 32.13
C LEU A 189 37.52 47.55 33.43
N HIS A 190 36.61 46.84 34.10
CA HIS A 190 36.06 47.27 35.38
C HIS A 190 37.13 47.33 36.48
N GLU A 191 38.00 46.32 36.58
CA GLU A 191 39.14 46.32 37.51
C GLU A 191 40.09 47.50 37.25
N ARG A 192 40.44 47.75 35.98
CA ARG A 192 41.28 48.92 35.61
C ARG A 192 40.65 50.24 36.04
N GLN A 193 39.36 50.43 35.77
CA GLN A 193 38.64 51.63 36.21
C GLN A 193 38.61 51.77 37.74
N GLN A 194 38.54 50.67 38.49
CA GLN A 194 38.59 50.71 39.95
C GLN A 194 39.99 51.08 40.46
N ILE A 195 41.05 50.60 39.81
CA ILE A 195 42.43 50.97 40.14
C ILE A 195 42.67 52.46 39.85
N GLU A 196 42.23 52.97 38.71
CA GLU A 196 42.38 54.39 38.35
C GLU A 196 41.60 55.36 39.26
N ARG A 197 40.55 54.88 39.93
CA ARG A 197 39.74 55.67 40.88
C ARG A 197 40.28 55.68 42.31
N LYS A 198 41.21 54.78 42.65
CA LYS A 198 41.87 54.69 43.96
C LYS A 198 43.17 55.48 43.95
#